data_AF-A0A5K0UYA0-F1
#
_entry.id   AF-A0A5K0UYA0-F1
#
_cell.length_a   1.000
_cell.length_b   1.000
_cell.length_c   1.000
_cell.angle_alpha   90.00
_cell.angle_beta   90.00
_cell.angle_gamma   90.00
#
_symmetry.space_group_name_H-M   'P 1'
#
loop_
_entity.id
_entity.type
_entity.pdbx_description
1 polymer ?
#
loop_
_entity_poly.entity_id
_entity_poly.type
_entity_poly.pdbx_seq_one_letter_code
_entity_poly.pdbx_strand_id
1 'polypeptide(L)' 'VPEEILVERVVGRRLDPVTGKIYHLKYSPPETQEIAERLTQRFDDTEEK' A
#
# COMPACT_ATOMS: atom_id res chain seq x y z
N VAL A 1 -5.82 9.28 16.83
CA VAL A 1 -5.24 8.00 16.35
C VAL A 1 -3.75 8.12 16.57
N PRO A 2 -3.09 7.14 17.20
CA PRO A 2 -1.64 7.17 17.45
C PRO A 2 -0.87 7.36 16.12
N GLU A 3 0.20 8.15 16.13
CA GLU A 3 1.05 8.36 14.94
C GLU A 3 1.62 7.04 14.40
N GLU A 4 2.00 6.12 15.29
CA GLU A 4 2.50 4.79 14.91
C GLU A 4 1.50 4.02 14.03
N ILE A 5 0.20 4.15 14.31
CA ILE A 5 -0.87 3.52 13.51
C ILE A 5 -1.05 4.23 12.17
N LEU A 6 -0.85 5.55 12.13
CA LEU A 6 -0.92 6.32 10.88
C LEU A 6 0.24 5.92 9.94
N VAL A 7 1.44 5.74 10.49
CA VAL A 7 2.61 5.28 9.74
C VAL A 7 2.40 3.86 9.19
N GLU A 8 1.96 2.90 10.03
CA GLU A 8 1.66 1.52 9.57
C GLU A 8 0.67 1.50 8.39
N ARG A 9 -0.35 2.37 8.44
CA ARG A 9 -1.41 2.45 7.41
C ARG A 9 -0.90 3.00 6.08
N VAL A 10 0.07 3.89 6.15
CA VAL A 10 0.66 4.59 4.99
C VAL A 10 1.70 3.69 4.33
N VAL A 11 2.62 3.11 5.12
CA VAL A 11 3.66 2.18 4.65
C VAL A 11 3.06 0.88 4.06
N GLY A 12 1.92 0.43 4.61
CA GLY A 12 1.22 -0.78 4.15
C GLY A 12 0.40 -0.60 2.86
N ARG A 13 0.29 0.63 2.34
CA ARG A 13 -0.50 0.95 1.15
C ARG A 13 0.23 0.55 -0.13
N ARG A 14 -0.51 -0.05 -1.06
CA ARG A 14 -0.03 -0.46 -2.38
C ARG A 14 -1.01 0.03 -3.44
N LEU A 15 -0.49 0.39 -4.61
CA LEU A 15 -1.30 0.81 -5.74
C LEU A 15 -1.17 -0.22 -6.86
N ASP A 16 -2.30 -0.64 -7.40
CA ASP A 16 -2.35 -1.40 -8.64
C ASP A 16 -2.28 -0.41 -9.83
N PRO A 17 -1.19 -0.41 -10.63
CA PRO A 17 -1.06 0.50 -11.76
C PRO A 17 -2.02 0.17 -12.91
N VAL A 18 -2.58 -1.03 -12.97
CA VAL A 18 -3.48 -1.47 -14.04
C VAL A 18 -4.91 -1.03 -13.77
N THR A 19 -5.37 -1.20 -12.53
CA THR A 19 -6.76 -0.90 -12.15
C THR A 19 -6.93 0.43 -11.43
N GLY A 20 -5.84 1.04 -10.95
CA GLY A 20 -5.87 2.23 -10.10
C GLY A 20 -6.40 1.97 -8.69
N LYS A 21 -6.68 0.72 -8.32
CA LYS A 21 -7.17 0.36 -6.99
C LYS A 21 -6.04 0.41 -5.97
N ILE A 22 -6.37 0.85 -4.77
CA ILE A 22 -5.47 0.89 -3.63
C ILE A 22 -5.75 -0.33 -2.75
N TYR A 23 -4.69 -1.03 -2.40
CA TYR A 23 -4.71 -2.20 -1.54
C TYR A 23 -3.87 -1.95 -0.29
N HIS A 24 -4.15 -2.70 0.76
CA HIS A 24 -3.38 -2.66 2.01
C HIS A 24 -3.11 -4.08 2.49
N LEU A 25 -1.84 -4.46 2.63
CA LEU A 25 -1.44 -5.85 2.91
C LEU A 25 -2.15 -6.47 4.14
N LYS A 26 -2.39 -5.69 5.20
CA LYS A 26 -3.07 -6.11 6.44
C LYS A 26 -4.61 -5.98 6.42
N TYR A 27 -5.15 -4.84 5.97
CA TYR A 27 -6.59 -4.52 6.11
C TYR A 27 -7.41 -4.77 4.84
N SER A 28 -6.76 -4.77 3.67
CA SER A 28 -7.39 -4.96 2.37
C SER A 28 -6.39 -5.66 1.44
N PRO A 29 -6.07 -6.94 1.72
CA PRO A 29 -5.11 -7.68 0.93
C PRO A 29 -5.60 -7.81 -0.51
N PRO A 30 -4.68 -7.95 -1.48
CA PRO A 30 -5.05 -8.22 -2.86
C PRO A 30 -5.83 -9.54 -2.95
N GLU A 31 -6.89 -9.53 -3.76
CA GLU A 31 -7.76 -10.70 -3.96
C GLU A 31 -7.07 -11.82 -4.75
N THR A 32 -6.06 -11.48 -5.55
CA THR A 32 -5.33 -12.43 -6.40
C THR A 32 -3.83 -12.18 -6.39
N GLN A 33 -3.07 -13.25 -6.63
CA GLN A 33 -1.61 -13.22 -6.66
C GLN A 33 -1.06 -12.36 -7.82
N GLU A 34 -1.75 -12.35 -8.97
CA GLU A 34 -1.45 -11.42 -10.08
C GLU A 34 -1.53 -9.96 -9.67
N ILE A 35 -2.53 -9.59 -8.83
CA ILE A 35 -2.62 -8.25 -8.27
C ILE A 35 -1.44 -8.04 -7.33
N ALA A 36 -1.20 -8.98 -6.40
CA ALA A 36 -0.11 -8.89 -5.43
C ALA A 36 1.27 -8.68 -6.07
N GLU A 37 1.55 -9.32 -7.20
CA GLU A 37 2.83 -9.21 -7.91
C GLU A 37 2.97 -7.89 -8.69
N ARG A 38 1.86 -7.32 -9.19
CA ARG A 38 1.87 -6.02 -9.88
C ARG A 38 1.67 -4.82 -8.95
N LEU A 39 1.36 -5.05 -7.68
CA LEU A 39 1.22 -4.01 -6.68
C LEU A 39 2.53 -3.24 -6.54
N THR A 40 2.47 -1.94 -6.77
CA THR A 40 3.62 -1.05 -6.61
C THR A 40 3.45 -0.22 -5.36
N GLN A 41 4.53 -0.10 -4.58
CA GLN A 41 4.62 0.92 -3.55
C GLN A 41 5.06 2.22 -4.25
N ARG A 42 4.35 3.33 -4.01
CA ARG A 42 4.80 4.63 -4.52
C ARG A 42 6.11 4.99 -3.82
N PHE A 43 7.09 5.45 -4.59
CA PHE A 43 8.41 5.82 -4.07
C PHE A 43 8.37 7.11 -3.20
N ASP A 44 7.31 7.92 -3.34
CA ASP A 44 6.96 9.04 -2.46
C ASP A 44 6.56 8.62 -1.02
N ASP A 45 6.37 7.32 -0.74
CA ASP A 45 6.27 6.79 0.64
C ASP A 45 7.68 6.58 1.22
N THR A 46 8.53 7.61 1.13
CA THR A 46 9.78 7.72 1.88
C THR A 46 9.68 8.96 2.78
N GLU A 47 10.14 8.83 4.03
CA GLU A 47 10.31 9.95 4.95
C GLU A 47 11.19 11.00 4.27
N GLU A 48 10.60 11.99 3.60
CA GLU A 48 11.35 13.14 3.11
C GLU A 48 11.91 13.88 4.33
N LYS A 49 13.24 13.76 4.44
CA LYS A 49 14.23 14.49 5.26
C LYS A 49 13.77 15.70 6.09
#